data_AF-A0AAW6U8H6-F1
#
_entry.id   AF-A0AAW6U8H6-F1
#
_cell.length_a   1.000
_cell.length_b   1.000
_cell.length_c   1.000
_cell.angle_alpha   90.00
_cell.angle_beta   90.00
_cell.angle_gamma   90.00
#
_symmetry.space_group_name_H-M   'P 1'
#
loop_
_entity.id
_entity.type
_entity.pdbx_description
1 polymer ?
#
loop_
_entity_poly.entity_id
_entity_poly.type
_entity_poly.pdbx_seq_one_letter_code
_entity_poly.pdbx_strand_id
1 'polypeptide(L)'
;MQDFINFVMSLASYFILSYFIYSILRKNRKIPIIMLGVFFVSSFVDWLNVFRAGYESTIVMLYFMSRVLPVIFAFVLFMMFTGGFKFGKLKFRKKLKNFSSDIQTKRLNDLMSYGILIGSVLIGIGSYYFMQDSIRYVLMAVSGVAFILGIVILIENKKIKNEYVILFIGRKKELTYEYHIPKDKIRLEIKDFFQNDIYIVDPIGEVVLIHNNKKIEKHYLYWIATGDQVNMENERLTKIKPVSYAKYLDSLEKYHYNKLWFKIDESQNIVKLKEKLIK
;
A
#
# COMPACT_ATOMS: atom_id res chain seq x y z
N MET A 1 10.17 0.17 31.19
CA MET A 1 11.38 0.25 30.33
C MET A 1 12.12 -1.08 30.26
N GLN A 2 12.39 -1.73 31.39
CA GLN A 2 13.07 -3.04 31.43
C GLN A 2 12.36 -4.12 30.62
N ASP A 3 11.03 -4.21 30.68
CA ASP A 3 10.27 -5.23 29.94
C ASP A 3 10.34 -5.06 28.43
N PHE A 4 10.40 -3.81 27.96
CA PHE A 4 10.60 -3.51 26.54
C PHE A 4 12.00 -3.91 26.07
N ILE A 5 13.03 -3.63 26.88
CA ILE A 5 14.41 -4.06 26.59
C ILE A 5 14.47 -5.59 26.55
N ASN A 6 13.87 -6.26 27.53
CA ASN A 6 13.79 -7.73 27.59
C ASN A 6 13.07 -8.31 26.36
N PHE A 7 11.99 -7.66 25.91
CA PHE A 7 11.27 -8.04 24.70
C PHE A 7 12.18 -7.97 23.46
N VAL A 8 12.85 -6.83 23.25
CA VAL A 8 13.72 -6.61 22.08
C VAL A 8 14.91 -7.57 22.10
N MET A 9 15.53 -7.77 23.26
CA MET A 9 16.66 -8.70 23.41
C MET A 9 16.25 -10.15 23.16
N SER A 10 15.09 -10.57 23.67
CA SER A 10 14.56 -11.92 23.44
C SER A 10 14.24 -12.14 21.96
N LEU A 11 13.56 -11.17 21.33
CA LEU A 11 13.26 -11.17 19.90
C LEU A 11 14.54 -11.34 19.06
N ALA A 12 15.53 -10.47 19.29
CA ALA A 12 16.79 -10.48 18.57
C ALA A 12 17.52 -11.82 18.76
N SER A 13 17.56 -12.34 19.98
CA SER A 13 18.21 -13.61 20.32
C SER A 13 17.57 -14.79 19.56
N TYR A 14 16.24 -14.94 19.61
CA TYR A 14 15.54 -16.01 18.90
C TYR A 14 15.72 -15.90 17.37
N PHE A 15 15.69 -14.68 16.83
CA PHE A 15 15.90 -14.45 15.40
C PHE A 15 17.33 -14.79 14.97
N ILE A 16 18.34 -14.26 15.66
CA ILE A 16 19.77 -14.48 15.34
C ILE A 16 20.08 -15.97 15.41
N LEU A 17 19.66 -16.66 16.47
CA LEU A 17 19.88 -18.09 16.64
C LEU A 17 19.27 -18.90 15.49
N SER A 18 18.01 -18.62 15.15
CA SER A 18 17.30 -19.30 14.07
C SER A 18 17.95 -19.04 12.71
N TYR A 19 18.39 -17.81 12.48
CA TYR A 19 19.10 -17.42 11.25
C TYR A 19 20.49 -18.05 11.16
N PHE A 20 21.21 -18.14 12.28
CA PHE A 20 22.52 -18.78 12.36
C PHE A 20 22.43 -20.28 12.03
N ILE A 21 21.46 -20.99 12.62
CA ILE A 21 21.20 -22.41 12.33
C ILE A 21 20.80 -22.60 10.87
N TYR A 22 19.96 -21.71 10.32
CA TYR A 22 19.62 -21.70 8.90
C TYR A 22 20.85 -21.54 8.00
N SER A 23 21.80 -20.67 8.39
CA SER A 23 23.04 -20.43 7.64
C SER A 23 23.95 -21.65 7.62
N ILE A 24 24.18 -22.28 8.78
CA ILE A 24 25.05 -23.48 8.91
C ILE A 24 24.47 -24.67 8.14
N LEU A 25 23.14 -24.86 8.18
CA LEU A 25 22.46 -25.99 7.56
C LEU A 25 22.20 -25.80 6.06
N ARG A 26 23.07 -25.06 5.37
CA ARG A 26 22.99 -24.77 3.93
C ARG A 26 21.60 -24.29 3.49
N LYS A 27 21.01 -23.36 4.27
CA LYS A 27 19.70 -22.76 3.99
C LYS A 27 18.51 -23.74 4.09
N ASN A 28 18.64 -24.82 4.85
CA ASN A 28 17.50 -25.66 5.18
C ASN A 28 16.66 -25.03 6.30
N ARG A 29 15.41 -24.66 5.99
CA ARG A 29 14.50 -23.96 6.92
C ARG A 29 13.81 -24.87 7.92
N LYS A 30 13.73 -26.17 7.66
CA LYS A 30 12.94 -27.10 8.47
C LYS A 30 13.39 -27.10 9.94
N ILE A 31 14.69 -27.15 10.17
CA ILE A 31 15.28 -27.27 11.52
C ILE A 31 15.08 -25.98 12.35
N PRO A 32 15.41 -24.77 11.84
CA PRO A 32 15.08 -23.52 12.53
C PRO A 32 13.58 -23.35 12.85
N ILE A 33 12.69 -23.78 11.93
CA ILE A 33 11.24 -23.72 12.15
C ILE A 33 10.83 -24.64 13.29
N ILE A 34 11.33 -25.88 13.31
CA ILE A 34 11.06 -26.83 14.40
C ILE A 34 11.55 -26.25 15.72
N MET A 35 12.76 -25.69 15.76
CA MET A 35 13.32 -25.07 16.96
C MET A 35 12.47 -23.89 17.47
N LEU A 36 12.08 -22.96 16.59
CA LEU A 36 11.18 -21.86 16.94
C LEU A 36 9.81 -22.37 17.41
N GLY A 37 9.33 -23.47 16.82
CA GLY A 37 8.12 -24.15 17.25
C GLY A 37 8.24 -24.70 18.68
N VAL A 38 9.38 -25.33 19.03
CA VAL A 38 9.65 -25.80 20.38
C VAL A 38 9.71 -24.63 21.38
N PHE A 39 10.41 -23.55 21.04
CA PHE A 39 10.43 -22.35 21.88
C PHE A 39 9.05 -21.73 22.06
N PHE A 40 8.23 -21.72 21.00
CA PHE A 40 6.87 -21.21 21.08
C PHE A 40 6.03 -22.06 22.02
N VAL A 41 6.05 -23.39 21.87
CA VAL A 41 5.31 -24.31 22.74
C VAL A 41 5.76 -24.16 24.18
N SER A 42 7.07 -24.09 24.45
CA SER A 42 7.60 -23.88 25.80
C SER A 42 7.09 -22.57 26.40
N SER A 43 7.29 -21.44 25.72
CA SER A 43 6.82 -20.13 26.22
C SER A 43 5.31 -20.08 26.39
N PHE A 44 4.55 -20.77 25.53
CA PHE A 44 3.10 -20.81 25.59
C PHE A 44 2.59 -21.65 26.75
N VAL A 45 3.22 -22.79 27.05
CA VAL A 45 2.91 -23.60 28.23
C VAL A 45 3.18 -22.82 29.51
N ASP A 46 4.31 -22.11 29.58
CA ASP A 46 4.62 -21.26 30.74
C ASP A 46 3.57 -20.16 30.92
N TRP A 47 3.17 -19.50 29.83
CA TRP A 47 2.09 -18.51 29.87
C TRP A 47 0.74 -19.11 30.29
N LEU A 48 0.39 -20.32 29.80
CA LEU A 48 -0.83 -21.00 30.21
C LEU A 48 -0.84 -21.33 31.71
N ASN A 49 0.31 -21.67 32.28
CA ASN A 49 0.42 -21.90 33.72
C ASN A 49 0.15 -20.61 34.51
N VAL A 50 0.69 -19.46 34.05
CA VAL A 50 0.39 -18.15 34.64
C VAL A 50 -1.10 -17.81 34.48
N PHE A 51 -1.70 -18.07 33.32
CA PHE A 51 -3.13 -17.86 33.12
C PHE A 51 -3.99 -18.72 34.07
N ARG A 52 -3.65 -20.01 34.22
CA ARG A 52 -4.37 -20.94 35.11
C ARG A 52 -4.20 -20.64 36.59
N ALA A 53 -3.09 -20.02 36.98
CA ALA A 53 -2.85 -19.59 38.35
C ALA A 53 -3.78 -18.43 38.79
N GLY A 54 -4.57 -17.87 37.87
CA GLY A 54 -5.59 -16.87 38.19
C GLY A 54 -5.01 -15.50 38.51
N TYR A 55 -3.82 -15.18 38.00
CA TYR A 55 -3.23 -13.84 38.14
C TYR A 55 -4.10 -12.79 37.44
N GLU A 56 -3.93 -11.54 37.87
CA GLU A 56 -4.59 -10.39 37.27
C GLU A 56 -4.33 -10.33 35.76
N SER A 57 -5.34 -9.92 34.99
CA SER A 57 -5.30 -9.91 33.52
C SER A 57 -4.14 -9.09 32.96
N THR A 58 -3.75 -8.02 33.67
CA THR A 58 -2.58 -7.18 33.39
C THR A 58 -1.28 -7.98 33.43
N ILE A 59 -1.08 -8.80 34.46
CA ILE A 59 0.11 -9.64 34.65
C ILE A 59 0.15 -10.74 33.59
N VAL A 60 -0.98 -11.39 33.34
CA VAL A 60 -1.11 -12.41 32.28
C VAL A 60 -0.72 -11.84 30.91
N MET A 61 -1.20 -10.64 30.60
CA MET A 61 -0.93 -9.98 29.33
C MET A 61 0.52 -9.52 29.22
N LEU A 62 1.10 -8.98 30.30
CA LEU A 62 2.52 -8.59 30.35
C LEU A 62 3.44 -9.82 30.20
N TYR A 63 3.08 -10.95 30.82
CA TYR A 63 3.80 -12.21 30.65
C TYR A 63 3.72 -12.72 29.20
N PHE A 64 2.54 -12.64 28.58
CA PHE A 64 2.38 -12.98 27.16
C PHE A 64 3.28 -12.11 26.26
N MET A 65 3.23 -10.79 26.48
CA MET A 65 4.00 -9.83 25.70
C MET A 65 5.50 -10.02 25.87
N SER A 66 5.98 -10.42 27.05
CA SER A 66 7.42 -10.59 27.32
C SER A 66 7.98 -11.97 26.97
N ARG A 67 7.15 -13.03 26.98
CA ARG A 67 7.62 -14.43 26.80
C ARG A 67 7.18 -15.09 25.50
N VAL A 68 5.92 -14.91 25.11
CA VAL A 68 5.34 -15.58 23.94
C VAL A 68 5.52 -14.73 22.68
N LEU A 69 5.19 -13.45 22.79
CA LEU A 69 5.19 -12.51 21.68
C LEU A 69 6.56 -12.36 20.98
N PRO A 70 7.72 -12.31 21.69
CA PRO A 70 9.02 -12.25 21.02
C PRO A 70 9.29 -13.44 20.11
N VAL A 71 8.85 -14.64 20.49
CA VAL A 71 9.03 -15.87 19.70
C VAL A 71 8.18 -15.82 18.43
N ILE A 72 6.93 -15.35 18.54
CA ILE A 72 6.04 -15.16 17.38
C ILE A 72 6.66 -14.16 16.41
N PHE A 73 7.11 -13.01 16.89
CA PHE A 73 7.72 -11.99 16.03
C PHE A 73 9.05 -12.47 15.44
N ALA A 74 9.88 -13.20 16.19
CA ALA A 74 11.11 -13.79 15.68
C ALA A 74 10.82 -14.81 14.57
N PHE A 75 9.77 -15.61 14.72
CA PHE A 75 9.30 -16.54 13.68
C PHE A 75 8.83 -15.79 12.42
N VAL A 76 8.05 -14.73 12.58
CA VAL A 76 7.59 -13.91 11.45
C VAL A 76 8.77 -13.28 10.71
N LEU A 77 9.71 -12.66 11.43
CA LEU A 77 10.92 -12.09 10.87
C LEU A 77 11.75 -13.17 10.17
N PHE A 78 11.99 -14.31 10.82
CA PHE A 78 12.74 -15.41 10.22
C PHE A 78 12.11 -15.88 8.90
N MET A 79 10.79 -16.06 8.87
CA MET A 79 10.06 -16.46 7.67
C MET A 79 10.07 -15.39 6.58
N MET A 80 10.08 -14.11 6.94
CA MET A 80 10.21 -13.00 6.00
C MET A 80 11.61 -12.96 5.37
N PHE A 81 12.67 -13.05 6.17
CA PHE A 81 14.06 -12.99 5.71
C PHE A 81 14.50 -14.25 4.93
N THR A 82 13.95 -15.42 5.25
CA THR A 82 14.27 -16.68 4.57
C THR A 82 13.30 -17.03 3.43
N GLY A 83 12.37 -16.11 3.08
CA GLY A 83 11.38 -16.31 2.02
C GLY A 83 10.42 -17.49 2.28
N GLY A 84 10.18 -17.81 3.56
CA GLY A 84 9.29 -18.88 4.01
C GLY A 84 7.81 -18.52 3.85
N PHE A 85 7.46 -17.25 4.05
CA PHE A 85 6.16 -16.76 3.63
C PHE A 85 6.13 -16.68 2.10
N LYS A 86 5.34 -17.55 1.48
CA LYS A 86 4.85 -17.34 0.11
C LYS A 86 3.81 -16.20 0.12
N PHE A 87 4.18 -14.99 0.57
CA PHE A 87 3.53 -13.80 0.05
C PHE A 87 3.78 -13.85 -1.44
N GLY A 88 2.73 -14.16 -2.22
CA GLY A 88 2.83 -14.70 -3.58
C GLY A 88 3.96 -14.07 -4.35
N LYS A 89 4.93 -14.88 -4.80
CA LYS A 89 6.17 -14.51 -5.48
C LYS A 89 6.19 -13.05 -5.91
N LEU A 90 6.53 -12.14 -4.99
CA LEU A 90 6.94 -10.79 -5.36
C LEU A 90 8.31 -10.98 -5.96
N LYS A 91 8.33 -11.37 -7.25
CA LYS A 91 9.48 -11.18 -8.11
C LYS A 91 9.71 -9.68 -8.08
N PHE A 92 10.56 -9.23 -7.15
CA PHE A 92 11.30 -8.00 -7.31
C PHE A 92 12.20 -8.21 -8.53
N ARG A 93 11.60 -8.14 -9.72
CA ARG A 93 12.32 -7.65 -10.88
C ARG A 93 12.94 -6.36 -10.38
N LYS A 94 14.26 -6.28 -10.39
CA LYS A 94 14.95 -5.00 -10.36
C LYS A 94 14.46 -4.23 -11.59
N LYS A 95 13.26 -3.64 -11.52
CA LYS A 95 12.85 -2.59 -12.42
C LYS A 95 13.85 -1.48 -12.09
N LEU A 96 14.76 -1.22 -13.04
CA LEU A 96 15.41 0.09 -13.15
C LEU A 96 14.36 1.15 -12.85
N LYS A 97 14.77 2.19 -12.12
CA LYS A 97 14.02 3.31 -11.53
C LYS A 97 13.00 3.95 -12.49
N ASN A 98 12.01 3.17 -12.88
CA ASN A 98 10.94 3.51 -13.81
C ASN A 98 9.70 3.60 -12.95
N PHE A 99 9.00 4.72 -13.10
CA PHE A 99 7.69 4.97 -12.53
C PHE A 99 6.87 3.69 -12.45
N SER A 100 6.31 3.40 -11.27
CA SER A 100 5.36 2.30 -11.13
C SER A 100 4.26 2.52 -12.17
N SER A 101 4.22 1.65 -13.19
CA SER A 101 3.17 1.60 -14.22
C SER A 101 1.78 1.35 -13.63
N ASP A 102 1.76 0.93 -12.36
CA ASP A 102 0.59 0.37 -11.73
C ASP A 102 -0.14 1.46 -10.97
N ILE A 103 -1.42 1.58 -11.25
CA ILE A 103 -2.30 2.58 -10.63
C ILE A 103 -2.68 2.10 -9.25
N GLN A 104 -2.39 2.96 -8.26
CA GLN A 104 -2.95 2.85 -6.93
C GLN A 104 -4.33 3.49 -6.93
N THR A 105 -5.35 2.66 -6.71
CA THR A 105 -6.76 3.08 -6.71
C THR A 105 -7.14 3.73 -5.39
N LYS A 106 -8.30 4.38 -5.37
CA LYS A 106 -8.97 4.82 -4.15
C LYS A 106 -9.09 3.70 -3.11
N ARG A 107 -9.38 2.47 -3.53
CA ARG A 107 -9.61 1.34 -2.61
C ARG A 107 -8.37 1.02 -1.79
N LEU A 108 -7.17 1.09 -2.38
CA LEU A 108 -5.93 0.90 -1.65
C LEU A 108 -5.74 1.99 -0.58
N ASN A 109 -5.99 3.25 -0.93
CA ASN A 109 -5.85 4.36 0.00
C ASN A 109 -6.88 4.28 1.15
N ASP A 110 -8.10 3.80 0.87
CA ASP A 110 -9.11 3.55 1.90
C ASP A 110 -8.64 2.45 2.86
N LEU A 111 -8.11 1.33 2.35
CA LEU A 111 -7.55 0.26 3.19
C LEU A 111 -6.37 0.74 4.04
N MET A 112 -5.45 1.53 3.46
CA MET A 112 -4.34 2.13 4.20
C MET A 112 -4.84 3.07 5.29
N SER A 113 -5.83 3.91 5.01
CA SER A 113 -6.45 4.80 6.00
C SER A 113 -7.08 4.00 7.14
N TYR A 114 -7.86 2.95 6.85
CA TYR A 114 -8.39 2.07 7.89
C TYR A 114 -7.29 1.41 8.72
N GLY A 115 -6.20 0.96 8.09
CA GLY A 115 -5.04 0.42 8.78
C GLY A 115 -4.38 1.43 9.73
N ILE A 116 -4.23 2.69 9.30
CA ILE A 116 -3.71 3.79 10.12
C ILE A 116 -4.64 4.08 11.31
N LEU A 117 -5.96 4.08 11.09
CA LEU A 117 -6.94 4.32 12.14
C LEU A 117 -6.94 3.21 13.19
N ILE A 118 -6.98 1.95 12.76
CA ILE A 118 -6.95 0.80 13.68
C ILE A 118 -5.61 0.76 14.40
N GLY A 119 -4.50 0.92 13.67
CA GLY A 119 -3.16 0.92 14.25
C GLY A 119 -2.97 2.03 15.28
N SER A 120 -3.44 3.24 15.00
CA SER A 120 -3.37 4.34 15.97
C SER A 120 -4.20 4.05 17.21
N VAL A 121 -5.45 3.60 17.09
CA VAL A 121 -6.27 3.22 18.27
C VAL A 121 -5.58 2.15 19.12
N LEU A 122 -5.02 1.10 18.51
CA LEU A 122 -4.30 0.05 19.22
C LEU A 122 -3.06 0.58 19.94
N ILE A 123 -2.28 1.45 19.28
CA ILE A 123 -1.11 2.09 19.89
C ILE A 123 -1.53 3.01 21.04
N GLY A 124 -2.61 3.78 20.87
CA GLY A 124 -3.16 4.66 21.90
C GLY A 124 -3.59 3.88 23.14
N ILE A 125 -4.40 2.83 22.97
CA ILE A 125 -4.80 1.94 24.06
C ILE A 125 -3.57 1.29 24.70
N GLY A 126 -2.67 0.73 23.89
CA GLY A 126 -1.46 0.09 24.39
C GLY A 126 -0.58 1.06 25.18
N SER A 127 -0.44 2.31 24.72
CA SER A 127 0.34 3.33 25.42
C SER A 127 -0.29 3.71 26.75
N TYR A 128 -1.61 3.80 26.83
CA TYR A 128 -2.31 4.15 28.07
C TYR A 128 -2.12 3.10 29.17
N TYR A 129 -2.22 1.81 28.81
CA TYR A 129 -2.14 0.70 29.77
C TYR A 129 -0.72 0.22 30.05
N PHE A 130 0.19 0.23 29.07
CA PHE A 130 1.51 -0.41 29.19
C PHE A 130 2.69 0.56 29.35
N MET A 131 2.50 1.85 29.11
CA MET A 131 3.59 2.84 29.17
C MET A 131 3.42 3.76 30.38
N GLN A 132 4.53 4.05 31.03
CA GLN A 132 4.58 4.95 32.19
C GLN A 132 5.19 6.31 31.81
N ASP A 133 4.89 7.30 32.63
CA ASP A 133 5.49 8.64 32.60
C ASP A 133 5.37 9.39 31.26
N SER A 134 6.42 10.10 30.87
CA SER A 134 6.48 10.95 29.68
C SER A 134 6.27 10.17 28.37
N ILE A 135 6.70 8.91 28.31
CA ILE A 135 6.59 8.06 27.11
C ILE A 135 5.12 7.78 26.78
N ARG A 136 4.26 7.60 27.79
CA ARG A 136 2.81 7.44 27.59
C ARG A 136 2.23 8.62 26.84
N TYR A 137 2.50 9.84 27.31
CA TYR A 137 1.95 11.06 26.71
C TYR A 137 2.46 11.28 25.28
N VAL A 138 3.74 10.98 25.02
CA VAL A 138 4.31 11.06 23.66
C VAL A 138 3.61 10.08 22.71
N LEU A 139 3.45 8.82 23.12
CA LEU A 139 2.80 7.81 22.28
C LEU A 139 1.31 8.08 22.07
N MET A 140 0.61 8.57 23.09
CA MET A 140 -0.78 9.01 22.96
C MET A 140 -0.90 10.18 21.98
N ALA A 141 0.00 11.16 22.03
CA ALA A 141 0.01 12.28 21.10
C ALA A 141 0.28 11.83 19.66
N VAL A 142 1.28 10.97 19.45
CA VAL A 142 1.60 10.40 18.13
C VAL A 142 0.41 9.60 17.59
N SER A 143 -0.22 8.79 18.43
CA SER A 143 -1.45 8.05 18.10
C SER A 143 -2.57 9.01 17.68
N GLY A 144 -2.82 10.08 18.45
CA GLY A 144 -3.84 11.08 18.13
C GLY A 144 -3.60 11.75 16.78
N VAL A 145 -2.36 12.14 16.49
CA VAL A 145 -1.99 12.74 15.19
C VAL A 145 -2.20 11.72 14.06
N ALA A 146 -1.75 10.48 14.22
CA ALA A 146 -1.93 9.43 13.23
C ALA A 146 -3.41 9.14 12.96
N PHE A 147 -4.25 9.14 14.00
CA PHE A 147 -5.69 8.96 13.88
C PHE A 147 -6.33 10.10 13.07
N ILE A 148 -5.99 11.36 13.38
CA ILE A 148 -6.47 12.53 12.64
C ILE A 148 -6.04 12.45 11.16
N LEU A 149 -4.78 12.11 10.88
CA LEU A 149 -4.29 11.92 9.51
C LEU A 149 -5.07 10.84 8.76
N GLY A 150 -5.35 9.71 9.43
CA GLY A 150 -6.19 8.64 8.89
C GLY A 150 -7.56 9.15 8.44
N ILE A 151 -8.23 9.95 9.29
CA ILE A 151 -9.54 10.56 8.98
C ILE A 151 -9.43 11.52 7.80
N VAL A 152 -8.43 12.40 7.78
CA VAL A 152 -8.24 13.38 6.69
C VAL A 152 -8.10 12.66 5.35
N ILE A 153 -7.23 11.64 5.28
CA ILE A 153 -7.04 10.84 4.06
C ILE A 153 -8.38 10.19 3.63
N LEU A 154 -9.15 9.68 4.58
CA LEU A 154 -10.44 9.04 4.31
C LEU A 154 -11.48 10.01 3.74
N ILE A 155 -11.55 11.23 4.30
CA ILE A 155 -12.44 12.29 3.83
C ILE A 155 -12.06 12.73 2.41
N GLU A 156 -10.76 12.90 2.14
CA GLU A 156 -10.28 13.26 0.80
C GLU A 156 -10.59 12.17 -0.23
N ASN A 157 -10.35 10.89 0.11
CA ASN A 157 -10.69 9.79 -0.79
C ASN A 157 -12.18 9.68 -1.06
N LYS A 158 -13.04 9.97 -0.07
CA LYS A 158 -14.50 9.96 -0.25
C LYS A 158 -14.98 10.95 -1.32
N LYS A 159 -14.24 12.04 -1.57
CA LYS A 159 -14.56 13.00 -2.64
C LYS A 159 -14.35 12.41 -4.03
N ILE A 160 -13.48 11.39 -4.17
CA ILE A 160 -13.23 10.70 -5.44
C ILE A 160 -14.45 9.83 -5.76
N LYS A 161 -15.19 10.20 -6.81
CA LYS A 161 -16.40 9.48 -7.25
C LYS A 161 -16.04 8.36 -8.22
N ASN A 162 -15.24 8.69 -9.22
CA ASN A 162 -14.90 7.82 -10.33
C ASN A 162 -13.39 7.88 -10.64
N GLU A 163 -12.86 6.75 -11.08
CA GLU A 163 -11.47 6.60 -11.54
C GLU A 163 -11.48 5.95 -12.91
N TYR A 164 -10.76 6.53 -13.86
CA TYR A 164 -10.73 6.10 -15.26
C TYR A 164 -9.30 5.97 -15.74
N VAL A 165 -9.05 5.01 -16.62
CA VAL A 165 -7.87 4.99 -17.48
C VAL A 165 -8.24 5.62 -18.80
N ILE A 166 -7.44 6.57 -19.27
CA ILE A 166 -7.58 7.17 -20.60
C ILE A 166 -6.36 6.78 -21.42
N LEU A 167 -6.60 6.05 -22.51
CA LEU A 167 -5.57 5.61 -23.44
C LEU A 167 -5.64 6.45 -24.71
N PHE A 168 -4.53 7.11 -25.02
CA PHE A 168 -4.34 7.79 -26.29
C PHE A 168 -3.59 6.89 -27.27
N ILE A 169 -4.06 6.82 -28.50
CA ILE A 169 -3.40 6.07 -29.59
C ILE A 169 -3.10 7.04 -30.74
N GLY A 170 -1.88 6.93 -31.28
CA GLY A 170 -1.43 7.71 -32.43
C GLY A 170 -0.33 8.70 -32.08
N ARG A 171 0.48 9.09 -33.07
CA ARG A 171 1.58 10.06 -32.89
C ARG A 171 1.11 11.40 -32.32
N LYS A 172 -0.09 11.83 -32.68
CA LYS A 172 -0.73 13.08 -32.19
C LYS A 172 -1.91 12.83 -31.25
N LYS A 173 -1.98 11.66 -30.60
CA LYS A 173 -3.03 11.31 -29.62
C LYS A 173 -4.46 11.43 -30.21
N GLU A 174 -4.61 11.01 -31.47
CA GLU A 174 -5.81 11.24 -32.29
C GLU A 174 -7.01 10.42 -31.83
N LEU A 175 -6.75 9.19 -31.36
CA LEU A 175 -7.78 8.29 -30.87
C LEU A 175 -7.72 8.23 -29.35
N THR A 176 -8.87 8.41 -28.71
CA THR A 176 -9.01 8.36 -27.25
C THR A 176 -9.94 7.22 -26.86
N TYR A 177 -9.49 6.43 -25.91
CA TYR A 177 -10.27 5.35 -25.31
C TYR A 177 -10.31 5.50 -23.79
N GLU A 178 -11.38 5.01 -23.18
CA GLU A 178 -11.55 5.01 -21.73
C GLU A 178 -11.76 3.59 -21.19
N TYR A 179 -11.33 3.39 -19.95
CA TYR A 179 -11.65 2.19 -19.18
C TYR A 179 -12.04 2.60 -17.77
N HIS A 180 -13.25 2.22 -17.36
CA HIS A 180 -13.76 2.52 -16.03
C HIS A 180 -13.14 1.57 -15.00
N ILE A 181 -12.43 2.12 -14.00
CA ILE A 181 -11.80 1.29 -12.97
C ILE A 181 -12.89 0.76 -12.01
N PRO A 182 -12.97 -0.56 -11.78
CA PRO A 182 -13.89 -1.12 -10.80
C PRO A 182 -13.58 -0.62 -9.38
N LYS A 183 -14.62 -0.31 -8.59
CA LYS A 183 -14.47 0.31 -7.25
C LYS A 183 -13.80 -0.59 -6.21
N ASP A 184 -13.86 -1.90 -6.43
CA ASP A 184 -13.32 -2.95 -5.58
C ASP A 184 -11.84 -3.26 -5.89
N LYS A 185 -11.35 -2.84 -7.06
CA LYS A 185 -9.99 -3.14 -7.50
C LYS A 185 -8.98 -2.34 -6.69
N ILE A 186 -8.00 -3.01 -6.11
CA ILE A 186 -6.98 -2.40 -5.24
C ILE A 186 -5.83 -1.80 -6.08
N ARG A 187 -5.39 -2.52 -7.11
CA ARG A 187 -4.30 -2.16 -8.02
C ARG A 187 -4.72 -2.49 -9.44
N LEU A 188 -4.34 -1.63 -10.38
CA LEU A 188 -4.54 -1.86 -11.81
C LEU A 188 -3.17 -1.93 -12.51
N GLU A 189 -2.97 -2.98 -13.29
CA GLU A 189 -1.83 -3.16 -14.19
C GLU A 189 -2.28 -2.89 -15.64
N ILE A 190 -1.32 -2.60 -16.54
CA ILE A 190 -1.63 -2.34 -17.97
C ILE A 190 -2.43 -3.49 -18.59
N LYS A 191 -2.03 -4.74 -18.28
CA LYS A 191 -2.69 -5.96 -18.77
C LYS A 191 -4.16 -6.10 -18.38
N ASP A 192 -4.62 -5.33 -17.39
CA ASP A 192 -6.01 -5.36 -16.97
C ASP A 192 -6.95 -4.64 -17.95
N PHE A 193 -6.41 -3.67 -18.71
CA PHE A 193 -7.17 -2.83 -19.65
C PHE A 193 -6.64 -2.90 -21.09
N PHE A 194 -5.39 -3.33 -21.29
CA PHE A 194 -4.77 -3.49 -22.61
C PHE A 194 -3.93 -4.78 -22.65
N GLN A 195 -4.36 -5.78 -23.41
CA GLN A 195 -3.78 -7.11 -23.43
C GLN A 195 -2.72 -7.31 -24.52
N ASN A 196 -2.76 -6.50 -25.59
CA ASN A 196 -1.86 -6.63 -26.71
C ASN A 196 -0.40 -6.27 -26.33
N ASP A 197 0.44 -7.31 -26.16
CA ASP A 197 1.84 -7.16 -25.77
C ASP A 197 2.75 -6.62 -26.91
N ILE A 198 2.25 -6.46 -28.14
CA ILE A 198 3.03 -5.91 -29.28
C ILE A 198 3.31 -4.41 -29.07
N TYR A 199 2.38 -3.69 -28.43
CA TYR A 199 2.49 -2.25 -28.26
C TYR A 199 3.02 -1.87 -26.89
N ILE A 200 3.87 -0.83 -26.88
CA ILE A 200 4.36 -0.23 -25.64
C ILE A 200 3.34 0.79 -25.17
N VAL A 201 2.79 0.57 -23.98
CA VAL A 201 1.86 1.49 -23.31
C VAL A 201 2.62 2.29 -22.27
N ASP A 202 2.86 3.57 -22.57
CA ASP A 202 3.62 4.45 -21.69
C ASP A 202 2.68 5.28 -20.79
N PRO A 203 2.90 5.33 -19.47
CA PRO A 203 2.19 6.27 -18.60
C PRO A 203 2.67 7.70 -18.87
N ILE A 204 1.75 8.64 -19.07
CA ILE A 204 2.08 10.04 -19.36
C ILE A 204 1.66 11.02 -18.25
N GLY A 205 0.74 10.63 -17.36
CA GLY A 205 0.38 11.47 -16.22
C GLY A 205 -0.96 11.14 -15.55
N GLU A 206 -1.38 12.02 -14.65
CA GLU A 206 -2.67 11.96 -13.96
C GLU A 206 -3.40 13.29 -14.09
N VAL A 207 -4.68 13.24 -14.40
CA VAL A 207 -5.57 14.40 -14.41
C VAL A 207 -6.60 14.27 -13.31
N VAL A 208 -6.75 15.33 -12.51
CA VAL A 208 -7.75 15.44 -11.45
C VAL A 208 -8.77 16.50 -11.85
N LEU A 209 -10.00 16.06 -12.12
CA LEU A 209 -11.12 16.92 -12.45
C LEU A 209 -11.93 17.19 -11.18
N ILE A 210 -12.04 18.46 -10.79
CA ILE A 210 -12.84 18.90 -9.65
C ILE A 210 -14.14 19.50 -10.19
N HIS A 211 -15.24 18.81 -9.91
CA HIS A 211 -16.59 19.27 -10.21
C HIS A 211 -17.06 20.32 -9.19
N ASN A 212 -18.04 21.15 -9.55
CA ASN A 212 -18.58 22.19 -8.67
C ASN A 212 -19.08 21.67 -7.31
N ASN A 213 -19.58 20.43 -7.24
CA ASN A 213 -19.98 19.78 -5.99
C ASN A 213 -18.78 19.25 -5.14
N LYS A 214 -17.56 19.72 -5.41
CA LYS A 214 -16.28 19.23 -4.84
C LYS A 214 -16.03 17.73 -5.04
N LYS A 215 -16.78 17.10 -5.94
CA LYS A 215 -16.56 15.71 -6.35
C LYS A 215 -15.38 15.65 -7.32
N ILE A 216 -14.57 14.62 -7.16
CA ILE A 216 -13.33 14.46 -7.89
C ILE A 216 -13.45 13.27 -8.84
N GLU A 217 -13.00 13.45 -10.07
CA GLU A 217 -12.73 12.37 -11.01
C GLU A 217 -11.23 12.32 -11.29
N LYS A 218 -10.67 11.11 -11.29
CA LYS A 218 -9.26 10.89 -11.56
C LYS A 218 -9.09 10.13 -12.86
N HIS A 219 -8.32 10.70 -13.77
CA HIS A 219 -8.02 10.14 -15.06
C HIS A 219 -6.52 9.79 -15.10
N TYR A 220 -6.21 8.50 -15.22
CA TYR A 220 -4.86 8.01 -15.39
C TYR A 220 -4.55 7.91 -16.87
N LEU A 221 -3.53 8.65 -17.32
CA LEU A 221 -3.28 8.86 -18.74
C LEU A 221 -2.17 7.96 -19.24
N TYR A 222 -2.44 7.26 -20.34
CA TYR A 222 -1.48 6.40 -21.05
C TYR A 222 -1.45 6.73 -22.53
N TRP A 223 -0.32 6.40 -23.17
CA TRP A 223 -0.11 6.67 -24.58
C TRP A 223 0.56 5.50 -25.29
N ILE A 224 0.03 5.18 -26.48
CA ILE A 224 0.67 4.30 -27.46
C ILE A 224 1.09 5.16 -28.66
N ALA A 225 2.40 5.40 -28.76
CA ALA A 225 2.99 6.16 -29.86
C ALA A 225 3.20 5.26 -31.08
N THR A 226 2.14 5.06 -31.88
CA THR A 226 2.21 4.29 -33.14
C THR A 226 1.63 5.07 -34.33
N GLY A 227 2.06 4.71 -35.54
CA GLY A 227 1.42 5.13 -36.79
C GLY A 227 0.46 4.08 -37.35
N ASP A 228 0.50 2.86 -36.81
CA ASP A 228 -0.29 1.72 -37.29
C ASP A 228 -1.67 1.69 -36.64
N GLN A 229 -2.64 1.07 -37.32
CA GLN A 229 -3.92 0.77 -36.70
C GLN A 229 -3.74 -0.29 -35.60
N VAL A 230 -4.07 0.09 -34.37
CA VAL A 230 -4.07 -0.84 -33.23
C VAL A 230 -5.38 -1.61 -33.25
N ASN A 231 -5.31 -2.94 -33.23
CA ASN A 231 -6.49 -3.77 -33.06
C ASN A 231 -7.02 -3.65 -31.63
N MET A 232 -8.26 -3.18 -31.49
CA MET A 232 -8.96 -2.94 -30.22
C MET A 232 -10.12 -3.92 -29.96
N GLU A 233 -10.40 -4.86 -30.88
CA GLU A 233 -11.62 -5.69 -30.85
C GLU A 233 -11.77 -6.52 -29.57
N ASN A 234 -10.66 -6.95 -28.97
CA ASN A 234 -10.64 -7.77 -27.75
C ASN A 234 -10.28 -6.97 -26.50
N GLU A 235 -10.11 -5.65 -26.61
CA GLU A 235 -9.69 -4.81 -25.50
C GLU A 235 -10.90 -4.31 -24.70
N ARG A 236 -10.72 -4.11 -23.39
CA ARG A 236 -11.80 -3.66 -22.49
C ARG A 236 -12.07 -2.15 -22.56
N LEU A 237 -11.43 -1.47 -23.49
CA LEU A 237 -11.39 -0.03 -23.65
C LEU A 237 -12.49 0.44 -24.62
N THR A 238 -13.26 1.44 -24.24
CA THR A 238 -14.32 2.01 -25.08
C THR A 238 -13.84 3.29 -25.75
N LYS A 239 -14.05 3.41 -27.06
CA LYS A 239 -13.68 4.62 -27.80
C LYS A 239 -14.57 5.78 -27.38
N ILE A 240 -13.97 6.93 -27.09
CA ILE A 240 -14.68 8.14 -26.69
C ILE A 240 -14.32 9.34 -27.56
N LYS A 241 -15.12 10.40 -27.42
CA LYS A 241 -14.78 11.72 -27.93
C LYS A 241 -13.52 12.25 -27.21
N PRO A 242 -12.75 13.15 -27.83
CA PRO A 242 -11.62 13.78 -27.18
C PRO A 242 -12.00 14.34 -25.81
N VAL A 243 -11.16 14.06 -24.81
CA VAL A 243 -11.36 14.58 -23.46
C VAL A 243 -11.33 16.11 -23.45
N SER A 244 -12.10 16.72 -22.55
CA SER A 244 -12.27 18.17 -22.46
C SER A 244 -10.98 18.96 -22.21
N TYR A 245 -9.95 18.31 -21.66
CA TYR A 245 -8.61 18.88 -21.45
C TYR A 245 -7.61 18.50 -22.56
N ALA A 246 -8.07 18.03 -23.73
CA ALA A 246 -7.22 17.60 -24.85
C ALA A 246 -6.19 18.66 -25.26
N LYS A 247 -6.55 19.95 -25.20
CA LYS A 247 -5.67 21.08 -25.52
C LYS A 247 -4.44 21.21 -24.61
N TYR A 248 -4.47 20.57 -23.44
CA TYR A 248 -3.36 20.56 -22.47
C TYR A 248 -2.56 19.26 -22.52
N LEU A 249 -2.89 18.33 -23.43
CA LEU A 249 -2.15 17.07 -23.56
C LEU A 249 -0.75 17.28 -24.15
N ASP A 250 -0.52 18.37 -24.89
CA ASP A 250 0.79 18.66 -25.47
C ASP A 250 1.82 19.00 -24.40
N SER A 251 1.39 19.54 -23.24
CA SER A 251 2.28 19.72 -22.08
C SER A 251 2.58 18.42 -21.33
N LEU A 252 1.94 17.32 -21.70
CA LEU A 252 2.20 15.98 -21.16
C LEU A 252 3.12 15.25 -22.15
N GLU A 253 4.41 15.44 -21.96
CA GLU A 253 5.45 14.77 -22.73
C GLU A 253 5.84 13.41 -22.13
N LYS A 254 6.41 12.56 -22.99
CA LYS A 254 7.06 11.32 -22.56
C LYS A 254 8.16 11.68 -21.54
N TYR A 255 8.23 10.91 -20.44
CA TYR A 255 9.24 11.03 -19.35
C TYR A 255 9.00 12.07 -18.26
N HIS A 256 7.96 12.92 -18.35
CA HIS A 256 7.57 13.81 -17.26
C HIS A 256 6.18 13.42 -16.76
N TYR A 257 6.12 12.54 -15.76
CA TYR A 257 4.84 12.16 -15.16
C TYR A 257 4.26 13.38 -14.44
N ASN A 258 3.33 14.07 -15.11
CA ASN A 258 2.74 15.30 -14.62
C ASN A 258 1.37 15.00 -14.02
N LYS A 259 1.07 15.68 -12.91
CA LYS A 259 -0.25 15.73 -12.33
C LYS A 259 -0.87 17.10 -12.60
N LEU A 260 -2.02 17.09 -13.26
CA LEU A 260 -2.76 18.30 -13.61
C LEU A 260 -4.08 18.35 -12.82
N TRP A 261 -4.40 19.52 -12.30
CA TRP A 261 -5.68 19.78 -11.64
C TRP A 261 -6.49 20.75 -12.45
N PHE A 262 -7.74 20.39 -12.70
CA PHE A 262 -8.70 21.21 -13.41
C PHE A 262 -9.97 21.37 -12.59
N LYS A 263 -10.61 22.53 -12.73
CA LYS A 263 -11.98 22.77 -12.27
C LYS A 263 -12.91 22.73 -13.48
N ILE A 264 -13.99 21.97 -13.38
CA ILE A 264 -15.08 21.96 -14.37
C ILE A 264 -16.17 22.90 -13.87
N ASP A 265 -16.48 23.91 -14.67
CA ASP A 265 -17.55 24.86 -14.37
C ASP A 265 -18.93 24.34 -14.84
N GLU A 266 -20.02 25.02 -14.48
CA GLU A 266 -21.41 24.60 -14.80
C GLU A 266 -21.63 24.47 -16.32
N SER A 267 -20.94 25.28 -17.11
CA SER A 267 -20.95 25.24 -18.58
C SER A 267 -20.00 24.18 -19.19
N GLN A 268 -19.50 23.23 -18.40
CA GLN A 268 -18.49 22.23 -18.77
C GLN A 268 -17.14 22.79 -19.26
N ASN A 269 -16.90 24.08 -19.05
CA ASN A 269 -15.61 24.70 -19.34
C ASN A 269 -14.56 24.28 -18.31
N ILE A 270 -13.35 24.03 -18.77
CA ILE A 270 -12.22 23.59 -17.95
C ILE A 270 -11.27 24.75 -17.66
N VAL A 271 -10.97 24.96 -16.37
CA VAL A 271 -9.97 25.91 -15.90
C VAL A 271 -8.83 25.15 -15.22
N LYS A 272 -7.60 25.35 -15.69
CA LYS A 272 -6.39 24.77 -15.07
C LYS A 272 -6.13 25.44 -13.72
N LEU A 273 -6.09 24.67 -12.65
CA LEU A 273 -5.82 25.16 -11.29
C LEU A 273 -4.35 25.06 -10.92
N LYS A 274 -3.74 23.90 -11.21
CA LYS A 274 -2.39 23.57 -10.75
C LYS A 274 -1.75 22.53 -11.67
N GLU A 275 -0.42 22.56 -11.71
CA GLU A 275 0.42 21.53 -12.30
C GLU A 275 1.52 21.14 -11.31
N LYS A 276 1.83 19.86 -11.23
CA LYS A 276 2.91 19.34 -10.39
C LYS A 276 3.62 18.21 -11.13
N LEU A 277 4.93 18.36 -11.30
CA LEU A 277 5.79 17.32 -11.83
C LEU A 277 6.06 16.28 -10.73
N ILE A 278 5.80 15.01 -11.03
CA ILE A 278 6.08 13.88 -10.14
C ILE A 278 7.43 13.32 -10.61
N LYS A 279 8.49 13.60 -9.85
CA LYS A 279 9.85 13.07 -10.08
C LYS A 279 10.03 11.71 -9.42
#